data_AF-A0A7X8F8T1-F1
#
_entry.id   AF-A0A7X8F8T1-F1
#
_cell.length_a   1.000
_cell.length_b   1.000
_cell.length_c   1.000
_cell.angle_alpha   90.00
_cell.angle_beta   90.00
_cell.angle_gamma   90.00
#
_symmetry.space_group_name_H-M   'P 1'
#
loop_
_entity.id
_entity.type
_entity.pdbx_description
1 polymer ?
#
loop_
_entity_poly.entity_id
_entity_poly.type
_entity_poly.pdbx_seq_one_letter_code
_entity_poly.pdbx_strand_id
1 'polypeptide(L)'
;MRKSYRIPRLEEELKKLFNVTLSQKLNDPGLSWVTVTEVVLSKDLRYAKVYFSHYNNPANHQEIREMLYKTSGFLKKQIAGARLMRTIPELSFYYDDTEDRAAKVDALLTRIRGDFDDDEEDDYDPDIDIEDYLDDDDYFDFEEDEYEDEFDDEDEDED
;
A
#
# COMPACT_ATOMS: atom_id res chain seq x y z
N MET A 1 -8.08 -20.02 -12.36
CA MET A 1 -7.87 -18.67 -12.96
C MET A 1 -6.36 -18.43 -13.13
N ARG A 2 -5.80 -18.45 -14.35
CA ARG A 2 -4.34 -18.27 -14.56
C ARG A 2 -3.92 -16.85 -14.12
N LYS A 3 -3.32 -16.73 -12.94
CA LYS A 3 -2.67 -15.52 -12.44
C LYS A 3 -1.53 -15.19 -13.41
N SER A 4 -1.79 -14.29 -14.36
CA SER A 4 -0.81 -13.86 -15.34
C SER A 4 0.26 -13.05 -14.60
N TYR A 5 1.32 -13.73 -14.14
CA TYR A 5 2.53 -13.13 -13.53
C TYR A 5 3.22 -12.08 -14.41
N ARG A 6 2.72 -11.88 -15.64
CA ARG A 6 3.27 -10.96 -16.64
C ARG A 6 2.83 -9.52 -16.42
N ILE A 7 1.60 -9.28 -15.97
CA ILE A 7 1.09 -7.90 -15.83
C ILE A 7 1.72 -7.20 -14.63
N PRO A 8 1.73 -7.77 -13.42
CA PRO A 8 2.35 -7.12 -12.25
C PRO A 8 3.84 -6.82 -12.45
N ARG A 9 4.56 -7.76 -13.08
CA ARG A 9 5.97 -7.55 -13.42
C ARG A 9 6.15 -6.43 -14.43
N LEU A 10 5.26 -6.31 -15.42
CA LEU A 10 5.32 -5.24 -16.41
C LEU A 10 4.99 -3.87 -15.79
N GLU A 11 4.03 -3.83 -14.86
CA GLU A 11 3.70 -2.65 -14.07
C GLU A 11 4.90 -2.15 -13.25
N GLU A 12 5.62 -3.06 -12.58
CA GLU A 12 6.85 -2.73 -11.86
C GLU A 12 7.96 -2.20 -12.79
N GLU A 13 8.18 -2.84 -13.94
CA GLU A 13 9.17 -2.40 -14.92
C GLU A 13 8.82 -1.00 -15.48
N LEU A 14 7.54 -0.73 -15.74
CA LEU A 14 7.08 0.60 -16.15
C LEU A 14 7.28 1.63 -15.04
N LYS A 15 6.94 1.29 -13.78
CA LYS A 15 7.17 2.16 -12.62
C LYS A 15 8.65 2.53 -12.49
N LYS A 16 9.55 1.56 -12.60
CA LYS A 16 11.01 1.80 -12.57
C LYS A 16 11.44 2.71 -13.72
N LEU A 17 11.01 2.38 -14.94
CA LEU A 17 11.32 3.17 -16.13
C LEU A 17 10.86 4.62 -15.99
N PHE A 18 9.64 4.86 -15.51
CA PHE A 18 9.10 6.21 -15.33
C PHE A 18 9.87 6.98 -14.28
N ASN A 19 10.15 6.39 -13.12
CA ASN A 19 10.96 7.06 -12.10
C ASN A 19 12.36 7.43 -12.62
N VAL A 20 13.06 6.50 -13.29
CA VAL A 20 14.36 6.80 -13.92
C VAL A 20 14.23 7.92 -14.96
N THR A 21 13.20 7.87 -15.79
CA THR A 21 12.97 8.86 -16.85
C THR A 21 12.70 10.25 -16.29
N LEU A 22 11.89 10.34 -15.23
CA LEU A 22 11.57 11.58 -14.55
C LEU A 22 12.82 12.15 -13.87
N SER A 23 13.59 11.33 -13.16
CA SER A 23 14.84 11.76 -12.50
C SER A 23 15.94 12.19 -13.48
N GLN A 24 16.07 11.53 -14.64
CA GLN A 24 17.13 11.84 -15.61
C GLN A 24 16.87 13.10 -16.44
N LYS A 25 15.61 13.54 -16.56
CA LYS A 25 15.23 14.67 -17.42
C LYS A 25 14.82 15.93 -16.63
N LEU A 26 15.23 16.03 -15.36
CA LEU A 26 15.00 17.16 -14.44
C LEU A 26 15.65 18.50 -14.86
N ASN A 27 15.41 18.94 -16.09
CA ASN A 27 15.59 20.35 -16.46
C ASN A 27 14.27 21.15 -16.34
N ASP A 28 13.17 20.49 -15.98
CA ASP A 28 11.89 21.16 -15.72
C ASP A 28 11.68 21.28 -14.20
N PRO A 29 11.89 22.46 -13.60
CA PRO A 29 11.91 22.64 -12.14
C PRO A 29 10.61 22.22 -11.45
N GLY A 30 9.48 22.16 -12.17
CA GLY A 30 8.19 21.73 -11.62
C GLY A 30 8.03 20.21 -11.44
N LEU A 31 8.90 19.38 -12.03
CA LEU A 31 8.86 17.91 -11.86
C LEU A 31 9.95 17.36 -10.92
N SER A 32 10.80 18.22 -10.35
CA SER A 32 11.95 17.86 -9.51
C SER A 32 11.64 17.03 -8.27
N TRP A 33 10.39 17.05 -7.80
CA TRP A 33 9.98 16.31 -6.61
C TRP A 33 8.80 15.38 -6.87
N VAL A 34 8.60 14.94 -8.11
CA VAL A 34 7.49 14.06 -8.49
C VAL A 34 7.99 12.62 -8.59
N THR A 35 7.31 11.72 -7.88
CA THR A 35 7.62 10.28 -7.86
C THR A 35 6.40 9.49 -8.34
N VAL A 36 6.63 8.41 -9.09
CA VAL A 36 5.55 7.48 -9.49
C VAL A 36 5.42 6.39 -8.42
N THR A 37 4.27 6.37 -7.75
CA THR A 37 3.96 5.43 -6.66
C THR A 37 3.47 4.11 -7.19
N GLU A 38 2.60 4.11 -8.20
CA GLU A 38 2.01 2.91 -8.78
C GLU A 38 1.70 3.07 -10.27
N VAL A 39 1.74 1.96 -11.01
CA VAL A 39 1.27 1.88 -12.40
C VAL A 39 0.32 0.71 -12.50
N VAL A 40 -0.90 0.96 -12.98
CA VAL A 40 -1.92 -0.07 -13.20
C VAL A 40 -2.27 -0.15 -14.68
N LEU A 41 -2.06 -1.31 -15.27
CA LEU A 41 -2.37 -1.60 -16.66
C LEU A 41 -3.77 -2.20 -16.79
N SER A 42 -4.46 -1.80 -17.85
CA SER A 42 -5.70 -2.47 -18.25
C SER A 42 -5.41 -3.91 -18.73
N LYS A 43 -6.40 -4.80 -18.63
CA LYS A 43 -6.28 -6.21 -19.08
C LYS A 43 -5.85 -6.36 -20.54
N ASP A 44 -6.19 -5.38 -21.38
CA ASP A 44 -5.85 -5.32 -22.81
C ASP A 44 -4.54 -4.54 -23.09
N LEU A 45 -3.85 -4.06 -22.06
CA LEU A 45 -2.60 -3.28 -22.14
C LEU A 45 -2.69 -1.99 -22.96
N ARG A 46 -3.91 -1.49 -23.26
CA ARG A 46 -4.12 -0.27 -24.04
C ARG A 46 -4.15 0.99 -23.18
N TYR A 47 -4.39 0.87 -21.88
CA TYR A 47 -4.45 1.98 -20.96
C TYR A 47 -3.56 1.72 -19.75
N ALA A 48 -2.87 2.76 -19.29
CA ALA A 48 -2.09 2.74 -18.06
C ALA A 48 -2.52 3.89 -17.17
N LYS A 49 -2.94 3.58 -15.94
CA LYS A 49 -3.11 4.55 -14.87
C LYS A 49 -1.80 4.68 -14.15
N VAL A 50 -1.27 5.88 -14.07
CA VAL A 50 -0.01 6.20 -13.41
C VAL A 50 -0.33 7.07 -12.21
N TYR A 51 -0.08 6.52 -11.02
CA TYR A 51 -0.23 7.23 -9.77
C TYR A 51 1.08 7.92 -9.42
N PHE A 52 0.98 9.18 -9.00
CA PHE A 52 2.14 9.97 -8.63
C PHE A 52 1.90 10.70 -7.32
N SER A 53 2.96 10.85 -6.53
CA SER A 53 3.02 11.76 -5.40
C SER A 53 4.06 12.84 -5.66
N HIS A 54 4.00 13.91 -4.89
CA HIS A 54 5.01 14.96 -4.93
C HIS A 54 5.36 15.41 -3.51
N TYR A 55 6.65 15.61 -3.25
CA TYR A 55 7.11 16.06 -1.95
C TYR A 55 7.53 17.53 -1.99
N ASN A 56 6.95 18.37 -1.13
CA ASN A 56 7.34 19.78 -0.97
C ASN A 56 7.49 20.55 -2.30
N ASN A 57 6.59 20.29 -3.26
CA ASN A 57 6.58 20.96 -4.56
C ASN A 57 5.76 22.26 -4.45
N PRO A 58 6.28 23.41 -4.91
CA PRO A 58 5.52 24.65 -4.92
C PRO A 58 4.31 24.64 -5.87
N ALA A 59 4.29 23.74 -6.86
CA ALA A 59 3.18 23.56 -7.79
C ALA A 59 2.08 22.67 -7.20
N ASN A 60 0.82 22.97 -7.53
CA ASN A 60 -0.31 22.14 -7.11
C ASN A 60 -0.34 20.81 -7.90
N HIS A 61 -0.95 19.76 -7.34
CA HIS A 61 -1.08 18.44 -7.99
C HIS A 61 -1.71 18.52 -9.39
N GLN A 62 -2.62 19.50 -9.61
CA GLN A 62 -3.23 19.75 -10.93
C GLN A 62 -2.24 20.25 -11.97
N GLU A 63 -1.35 21.18 -11.58
CA GLU A 63 -0.31 21.74 -12.45
C GLU A 63 0.72 20.67 -12.79
N ILE A 64 1.13 19.88 -11.79
CA ILE A 64 2.03 18.74 -11.98
C ILE A 64 1.42 17.73 -12.94
N ARG A 65 0.13 17.42 -12.78
CA ARG A 65 -0.60 16.53 -13.69
C ARG A 65 -0.56 17.05 -15.13
N GLU A 66 -0.76 18.35 -15.35
CA GLU A 66 -0.65 18.95 -16.68
C GLU A 66 0.77 18.85 -17.26
N MET A 67 1.80 19.07 -16.43
CA MET A 67 3.20 18.90 -16.83
C MET A 67 3.51 17.45 -17.22
N LEU A 68 2.98 16.48 -16.47
CA LEU A 68 3.10 15.06 -16.78
C LEU A 68 2.39 14.72 -18.09
N TYR A 69 1.21 15.30 -18.35
CA TYR A 69 0.53 15.14 -19.63
C TYR A 69 1.34 15.70 -20.80
N LYS A 70 1.98 16.86 -20.66
CA LYS A 70 2.90 17.41 -21.69
C LYS A 70 4.11 16.50 -21.91
N THR A 71 4.58 15.85 -20.86
CA THR A 71 5.73 14.93 -20.90
C THR A 71 5.36 13.51 -21.34
N SER A 72 4.08 13.19 -21.44
CA SER A 72 3.57 11.85 -21.75
C SER A 72 4.14 11.28 -23.06
N GLY A 73 4.30 12.10 -24.10
CA GLY A 73 4.89 11.67 -25.37
C GLY A 73 6.34 11.19 -25.22
N PHE A 74 7.09 11.81 -24.31
CA PHE A 74 8.44 11.37 -24.00
C PHE A 74 8.45 10.06 -23.21
N LEU A 75 7.57 9.91 -22.21
CA LEU A 75 7.41 8.64 -21.48
C LEU A 75 7.04 7.51 -22.44
N LYS A 76 6.10 7.73 -23.37
CA LYS A 76 5.75 6.79 -24.43
C LYS A 76 6.96 6.40 -25.29
N LYS A 77 7.83 7.35 -25.62
CA LYS A 77 9.08 7.07 -26.36
C LYS A 77 10.05 6.21 -25.56
N GLN A 78 10.15 6.42 -24.24
CA GLN A 78 10.98 5.56 -23.38
C GLN A 78 10.45 4.13 -23.28
N ILE A 79 9.13 3.97 -23.18
CA ILE A 79 8.49 2.64 -23.22
C ILE A 79 8.86 1.92 -24.53
N ALA A 80 8.76 2.63 -25.66
CA ALA A 80 9.13 2.08 -26.97
C ALA A 80 10.61 1.67 -27.03
N GLY A 81 11.51 2.50 -26.49
CA GLY A 81 12.94 2.24 -26.45
C GLY A 81 13.32 1.06 -25.55
N ALA A 82 12.64 0.90 -24.41
CA ALA A 82 12.85 -0.18 -23.47
C ALA A 82 12.36 -1.55 -24.00
N ARG A 83 11.60 -1.57 -25.11
CA ARG A 83 11.06 -2.80 -25.74
C ARG A 83 10.29 -3.71 -24.78
N LEU A 84 9.67 -3.13 -23.75
CA LEU A 84 8.91 -3.86 -22.74
C LEU A 84 7.59 -4.43 -23.29
N MET A 85 7.00 -3.75 -24.28
CA MET A 85 5.69 -4.12 -24.83
C MET A 85 5.55 -3.73 -26.31
N ARG A 86 4.69 -4.47 -27.02
CA ARG A 86 4.42 -4.25 -28.46
C ARG A 86 3.53 -3.02 -28.70
N THR A 87 2.56 -2.81 -27.82
CA THR A 87 1.59 -1.71 -27.90
C THR A 87 1.86 -0.77 -26.74
N ILE A 88 2.03 0.51 -27.03
CA ILE A 88 2.26 1.53 -26.01
C ILE A 88 0.89 1.98 -25.49
N PRO A 89 0.63 1.91 -24.18
CA PRO A 89 -0.64 2.31 -23.61
C PRO A 89 -0.83 3.83 -23.63
N GLU A 90 -2.09 4.27 -23.62
CA GLU A 90 -2.45 5.63 -23.27
C GLU A 90 -2.25 5.86 -21.77
N LEU A 91 -1.49 6.90 -21.42
CA LEU A 91 -1.12 7.20 -20.04
C LEU A 91 -2.12 8.20 -19.45
N SER A 92 -2.68 7.84 -18.29
CA SER A 92 -3.53 8.72 -17.49
C SER A 92 -2.91 8.92 -16.11
N PHE A 93 -2.82 10.17 -15.66
CA PHE A 93 -2.10 10.51 -14.42
C PHE A 93 -3.07 10.85 -13.30
N TYR A 94 -2.84 10.24 -12.13
CA TYR A 94 -3.65 10.40 -10.93
C TYR A 94 -2.75 10.74 -9.75
N TYR A 95 -3.17 11.70 -8.94
CA TYR A 95 -2.49 11.98 -7.69
C TYR A 95 -2.79 10.87 -6.69
N ASP A 96 -1.75 10.38 -6.03
CA ASP A 96 -1.87 9.39 -4.96
C ASP A 96 -2.13 10.10 -3.63
N ASP A 97 -3.36 10.03 -3.15
CA ASP A 97 -3.77 10.62 -1.86
C ASP A 97 -3.51 9.69 -0.67
N THR A 98 -2.86 8.54 -0.90
CA THR A 98 -2.63 7.53 0.15
C THR A 98 -1.68 8.04 1.23
N GLU A 99 -0.65 8.83 0.87
CA GLU A 99 0.26 9.43 1.85
C GLU A 99 -0.46 10.45 2.74
N ASP A 100 -1.31 11.31 2.17
CA ASP A 100 -2.12 12.26 2.93
C ASP A 100 -3.08 11.55 3.90
N ARG A 101 -3.65 10.42 3.47
CA ARG A 101 -4.49 9.59 4.33
C ARG A 101 -3.69 8.92 5.45
N ALA A 102 -2.52 8.36 5.16
CA ALA A 102 -1.67 7.72 6.16
C ALA A 102 -1.27 8.71 7.26
N ALA A 103 -0.84 9.92 6.88
CA ALA A 103 -0.51 10.98 7.84
C ALA A 103 -1.71 11.36 8.73
N LYS A 104 -2.93 11.34 8.17
CA LYS A 104 -4.15 11.60 8.94
C LYS A 104 -4.49 10.44 9.89
N VAL A 105 -4.27 9.20 9.48
CA VAL A 105 -4.46 8.03 10.35
C VAL A 105 -3.45 8.06 11.49
N ASP A 106 -2.17 8.33 11.23
CA ASP A 106 -1.14 8.44 12.27
C ASP A 106 -1.44 9.56 13.27
N ALA A 107 -1.94 10.70 12.79
CA ALA A 107 -2.37 11.80 13.66
C ALA A 107 -3.57 11.41 14.53
N LEU A 108 -4.53 10.65 13.99
CA LEU A 108 -5.67 10.12 14.75
C LEU A 108 -5.22 9.07 15.78
N LEU A 109 -4.33 8.15 15.40
CA LEU A 109 -3.78 7.14 16.31
C LEU A 109 -2.97 7.78 17.44
N THR A 110 -2.18 8.81 17.15
CA THR A 110 -1.42 9.55 18.16
C THR A 110 -2.36 10.26 19.15
N ARG A 111 -3.44 10.86 18.67
CA ARG A 111 -4.46 11.48 19.52
C ARG A 111 -5.13 10.46 20.44
N ILE A 112 -5.53 9.32 19.88
CA ILE A 112 -6.16 8.24 20.66
C ILE A 112 -5.20 7.73 21.74
N ARG A 113 -3.92 7.54 21.42
CA ARG A 113 -2.91 7.08 22.38
C ARG A 113 -2.70 8.05 23.55
N GLY A 114 -2.72 9.36 23.26
CA GLY A 114 -2.65 10.38 24.31
C GLY A 114 -3.89 10.44 25.21
N ASP A 115 -5.06 10.03 24.72
CA ASP A 115 -6.29 9.93 25.54
C ASP A 115 -6.26 8.72 26.49
N PHE A 116 -5.38 7.73 26.28
CA PHE A 116 -5.21 6.57 27.19
C PHE A 116 -4.12 6.78 28.25
N ASP A 117 -3.19 7.72 28.05
CA ASP A 117 -2.11 8.01 29.01
C ASP A 117 -2.57 8.93 30.16
N ASP A 118 -3.83 9.42 30.16
CA ASP A 118 -4.38 10.36 31.17
C ASP A 118 -5.36 9.70 32.18
N ASP A 119 -5.59 8.38 32.11
CA ASP A 119 -6.54 7.63 32.97
C ASP A 119 -5.90 6.38 33.65
N GLU A 120 -4.63 6.45 34.07
CA GLU A 120 -4.04 5.50 35.04
C GLU A 120 -3.53 6.26 36.28
N GLU A 121 -4.44 6.76 37.12
CA GLU A 121 -4.21 6.63 38.56
C GLU A 121 -4.42 5.15 38.87
N ASP A 122 -3.33 4.37 38.80
CA ASP A 122 -3.29 3.03 39.35
C ASP A 122 -3.69 3.10 40.84
N ASP A 123 -4.95 2.82 41.16
CA ASP A 123 -5.42 2.41 42.50
C ASP A 123 -4.85 1.00 42.83
N TYR A 124 -3.59 0.75 42.47
CA TYR A 124 -2.87 -0.46 42.83
C TYR A 124 -2.47 -0.34 44.29
N ASP A 125 -3.30 -0.87 45.18
CA ASP A 125 -2.96 -1.07 46.58
C ASP A 125 -2.11 -2.35 46.70
N PRO A 126 -0.78 -2.24 46.93
CA PRO A 126 0.10 -3.40 47.01
C PRO A 126 -0.16 -4.28 48.24
N ASP A 127 -1.03 -3.84 49.16
CA ASP A 127 -1.43 -4.59 50.36
C ASP A 127 -2.68 -5.48 50.13
N ILE A 128 -3.22 -5.55 48.89
CA ILE A 128 -4.25 -6.55 48.56
C ILE A 128 -3.61 -7.94 48.55
N ASP A 129 -3.93 -8.72 49.58
CA ASP A 129 -3.53 -10.11 49.68
C ASP A 129 -4.36 -10.96 48.71
N ILE A 130 -3.71 -11.47 47.66
CA ILE A 130 -4.33 -12.34 46.64
C ILE A 130 -4.87 -13.64 47.28
N GLU A 131 -4.32 -14.05 48.44
CA GLU A 131 -4.79 -15.22 49.18
C GLU A 131 -6.25 -15.09 49.66
N ASP A 132 -6.78 -13.88 49.85
CA ASP A 132 -8.19 -13.67 50.27
C ASP A 132 -9.21 -13.90 49.13
N TYR A 133 -8.75 -13.94 47.87
CA TYR A 133 -9.60 -14.16 46.69
C TYR A 133 -9.46 -15.56 46.09
N LEU A 134 -8.49 -16.34 46.56
CA LEU A 134 -8.37 -17.76 46.26
C LEU A 134 -9.10 -18.55 47.34
N ASP A 135 -10.44 -18.43 47.36
CA ASP A 135 -11.24 -19.46 48.03
C ASP A 135 -11.08 -20.73 47.17
N ASP A 136 -10.46 -21.76 47.73
CA ASP A 136 -9.95 -22.98 47.07
C ASP A 136 -11.02 -23.82 46.30
N ASP A 137 -12.28 -23.36 46.22
CA ASP A 137 -13.42 -24.15 45.76
C ASP A 137 -13.94 -23.83 44.34
N ASP A 138 -13.48 -22.76 43.68
CA ASP A 138 -13.95 -22.38 42.32
C ASP A 138 -12.92 -22.67 41.21
N TYR A 139 -12.18 -23.78 41.31
CA TYR A 139 -11.41 -24.30 40.18
C TYR A 139 -12.41 -24.79 39.11
N PHE A 140 -12.64 -23.93 38.12
CA PHE A 140 -13.43 -24.21 36.92
C PHE A 140 -12.92 -25.50 36.29
N ASP A 141 -13.71 -26.58 36.41
CA ASP A 141 -13.44 -27.87 35.78
C ASP A 141 -13.61 -27.71 34.27
N PHE A 142 -12.50 -27.37 33.60
CA PHE A 142 -12.44 -27.32 32.15
C PHE A 142 -12.27 -28.76 31.67
N GLU A 143 -13.37 -29.49 31.53
CA GLU A 143 -13.35 -30.81 30.89
C GLU A 143 -12.73 -30.66 29.48
N GLU A 144 -11.65 -31.42 29.28
CA GLU A 144 -10.81 -31.47 28.10
C GLU A 144 -11.53 -32.25 26.99
N ASP A 145 -12.62 -31.69 26.45
CA ASP A 145 -13.34 -32.30 25.34
C ASP A 145 -12.69 -31.90 24.00
N GLU A 146 -11.71 -32.73 23.62
CA GLU A 146 -11.55 -33.35 22.30
C GLU A 146 -11.79 -32.46 21.06
N TYR A 147 -10.73 -31.83 20.55
CA TYR A 147 -10.65 -31.38 19.15
C TYR A 147 -9.74 -32.34 18.36
N GLU A 148 -10.28 -33.47 17.90
CA GLU A 148 -9.72 -34.21 16.78
C GLU A 148 -10.21 -33.55 15.48
N ASP A 149 -9.39 -32.66 14.90
CA ASP A 149 -9.61 -32.20 13.52
C ASP A 149 -9.01 -33.23 12.54
N GLU A 150 -9.89 -34.08 12.00
CA GLU A 150 -9.67 -34.85 10.78
C GLU A 150 -9.35 -33.89 9.62
N PHE A 151 -8.08 -33.85 9.19
CA PHE A 151 -7.70 -33.29 7.90
C PHE A 151 -8.03 -34.32 6.81
N ASP A 152 -9.15 -34.08 6.11
CA ASP A 152 -9.55 -34.84 4.94
C ASP A 152 -8.75 -34.37 3.71
N ASP A 153 -7.75 -35.16 3.34
CA ASP A 153 -7.03 -35.07 2.07
C ASP A 153 -7.90 -35.71 0.97
N GLU A 154 -8.72 -34.91 0.28
CA GLU A 154 -9.27 -35.30 -1.04
C GLU A 154 -8.39 -34.74 -2.17
N ASP A 155 -7.35 -35.51 -2.51
CA ASP A 155 -6.87 -35.63 -3.88
C ASP A 155 -7.83 -36.54 -4.66
N GLU A 156 -8.57 -36.01 -5.63
CA GLU A 156 -9.04 -36.82 -6.77
C GLU A 156 -8.68 -36.16 -8.10
N ASP A 157 -7.86 -36.91 -8.83
CA ASP A 157 -7.44 -36.74 -10.21
C ASP A 157 -8.60 -36.89 -11.22
N GLU A 158 -8.44 -36.19 -12.35
CA GLU A 158 -8.81 -36.54 -13.75
C GLU A 158 -10.24 -37.01 -14.12
N ASP A 159 -10.91 -36.19 -14.96
CA ASP A 159 -11.18 -36.50 -16.39
C ASP A 159 -11.46 -35.23 -17.23
#